data_AF-A0A349Z6W0-F1
#
_entry.id   AF-A0A349Z6W0-F1
#
_cell.length_a   1.000
_cell.length_b   1.000
_cell.length_c   1.000
_cell.angle_alpha   90.00
_cell.angle_beta   90.00
_cell.angle_gamma   90.00
#
_symmetry.space_group_name_H-M   'P 1'
#
loop_
_entity.id
_entity.type
_entity.pdbx_description
1 polymer ?
#
loop_
_entity_poly.entity_id
_entity_poly.type
_entity_poly.pdbx_seq_one_letter_code
_entity_poly.pdbx_strand_id
1 'polypeptide(L)'
;MITQDIKKALAGYFASMQKNITLVLQTGEHSKRDELKQFLSDVAGVSDNIQLEERDTNGVLRSSISFLLEADGEDTGIRFSGIPGGHEFNSFVLALLHASGTALKIDDSVASLVKGVKDELKFEVFISLSCHNCPDVVQALNQFALLNPNISSEMIDGGLYQSLVEERDIQGVPSVYLNGELFANGKVDAATLIDRLLEFDPSLKEVNKGQSLPLQDVTVIGGGPAGVSAAIYSARKGLKVTVVADRFGGQVKDTMGIENLISVPKTTGPELVGNLAEHMKDYDITL
;
A
#
# COMPACT_ATOMS: atom_id res chain seq x y z
N MET A 1 20.59 -13.82 -5.06
CA MET A 1 21.51 -12.71 -5.40
C MET A 1 20.90 -11.86 -6.50
N ILE A 2 21.07 -10.53 -6.42
CA ILE A 2 20.54 -9.60 -7.43
C ILE A 2 21.48 -9.49 -8.64
N THR A 3 20.93 -9.41 -9.84
CA THR A 3 21.71 -9.33 -11.09
C THR A 3 22.33 -7.94 -11.27
N GLN A 4 23.31 -7.82 -12.17
CA GLN A 4 23.91 -6.52 -12.50
C GLN A 4 22.90 -5.54 -13.11
N ASP A 5 21.93 -6.02 -13.87
CA ASP A 5 20.87 -5.18 -14.43
C ASP A 5 19.94 -4.63 -13.32
N ILE A 6 19.62 -5.45 -12.32
CA ILE A 6 18.88 -5.00 -11.13
C ILE A 6 19.69 -3.96 -10.37
N LYS A 7 21.00 -4.18 -10.13
CA LYS A 7 21.86 -3.19 -9.47
C LYS A 7 21.87 -1.85 -10.20
N LYS A 8 21.92 -1.86 -11.54
CA LYS A 8 21.82 -0.63 -12.35
C LYS A 8 20.47 0.08 -12.21
N ALA A 9 19.37 -0.67 -12.23
CA ALA A 9 18.04 -0.09 -12.06
C ALA A 9 17.89 0.54 -10.66
N LEU A 10 18.35 -0.17 -9.62
CA LEU A 10 18.36 0.33 -8.25
C LEU A 10 19.18 1.61 -8.08
N ALA A 11 20.35 1.71 -8.71
CA ALA A 11 21.18 2.92 -8.65
C ALA A 11 20.42 4.16 -9.15
N GLY A 12 19.61 4.01 -10.20
CA GLY A 12 18.75 5.08 -10.71
C GLY A 12 17.67 5.50 -9.71
N TYR A 13 17.04 4.55 -9.03
CA TYR A 13 16.04 4.84 -7.99
C TYR A 13 16.65 5.44 -6.73
N PHE A 14 17.80 4.92 -6.28
CA PHE A 14 18.44 5.35 -5.04
C PHE A 14 19.14 6.71 -5.15
N ALA A 15 19.34 7.23 -6.37
CA ALA A 15 19.90 8.56 -6.59
C ALA A 15 19.06 9.70 -5.96
N SER A 16 17.76 9.48 -5.72
CA SER A 16 16.86 10.47 -5.12
C SER A 16 16.70 10.34 -3.59
N MET A 17 17.41 9.42 -2.95
CA MET A 17 17.31 9.21 -1.49
C MET A 17 17.83 10.44 -0.74
N GLN A 18 17.08 10.88 0.28
CA GLN A 18 17.38 12.10 1.04
C GLN A 18 17.88 11.81 2.47
N LYS A 19 17.58 10.62 2.99
CA LYS A 19 18.01 10.14 4.31
C LYS A 19 18.92 8.92 4.17
N ASN A 20 19.74 8.70 5.20
CA ASN A 20 20.53 7.49 5.33
C ASN A 20 19.65 6.35 5.84
N ILE A 21 19.65 5.22 5.16
CA ILE A 21 18.91 4.03 5.54
C ILE A 21 19.86 2.98 6.10
N THR A 22 19.53 2.47 7.30
CA THR A 22 20.22 1.34 7.90
C THR A 22 19.34 0.11 7.83
N LEU A 23 19.84 -0.95 7.18
CA LEU A 23 19.29 -2.29 7.23
C LEU A 23 19.85 -2.96 8.48
N VAL A 24 19.06 -3.08 9.55
CA VAL A 24 19.53 -3.71 10.80
C VAL A 24 19.12 -5.17 10.81
N LEU A 25 20.08 -6.07 10.56
CA LEU A 25 19.90 -7.51 10.53
C LEU A 25 20.12 -8.12 11.93
N GLN A 26 19.15 -8.91 12.40
CA GLN A 26 19.24 -9.59 13.68
C GLN A 26 20.43 -10.57 13.74
N THR A 27 21.16 -10.56 14.84
CA THR A 27 22.23 -11.54 15.12
C THR A 27 21.65 -12.91 15.50
N GLY A 28 22.37 -13.99 15.18
CA GLY A 28 22.01 -15.36 15.54
C GLY A 28 22.28 -16.34 14.42
N GLU A 29 21.76 -17.56 14.54
CA GLU A 29 21.99 -18.65 13.59
C GLU A 29 20.71 -19.02 12.85
N HIS A 30 20.81 -19.23 11.53
CA HIS A 30 19.76 -19.83 10.70
C HIS A 30 20.36 -20.23 9.34
N SER A 31 19.88 -21.32 8.75
CA SER A 31 20.42 -21.88 7.49
C SER A 31 20.36 -20.93 6.29
N LYS A 32 19.42 -19.97 6.31
CA LYS A 32 19.20 -18.95 5.27
C LYS A 32 19.76 -17.56 5.62
N ARG A 33 20.38 -17.39 6.78
CA ARG A 33 20.86 -16.07 7.24
C ARG A 33 21.95 -15.51 6.33
N ASP A 34 22.91 -16.33 5.93
CA ASP A 34 23.99 -15.87 5.05
C ASP A 34 23.47 -15.45 3.67
N GLU A 35 22.43 -16.12 3.17
CA GLU A 35 21.76 -15.75 1.92
C GLU A 35 21.07 -14.39 2.04
N LEU A 36 20.35 -14.15 3.14
CA LEU A 36 19.75 -12.85 3.44
C LEU A 36 20.81 -11.76 3.59
N LYS A 37 21.85 -12.00 4.38
CA LYS A 37 22.96 -11.06 4.58
C LYS A 37 23.61 -10.67 3.26
N GLN A 38 23.87 -11.65 2.39
CA GLN A 38 24.44 -11.40 1.07
C GLN A 38 23.49 -10.59 0.18
N PHE A 39 22.19 -10.90 0.21
CA PHE A 39 21.17 -10.13 -0.51
C PHE A 39 21.11 -8.66 -0.04
N LEU A 40 21.09 -8.42 1.28
CA LEU A 40 21.06 -7.07 1.85
C LEU A 40 22.35 -6.31 1.55
N SER A 41 23.51 -6.97 1.65
CA SER A 41 24.81 -6.40 1.31
C SER A 41 24.89 -6.01 -0.17
N ASP A 42 24.36 -6.85 -1.06
CA ASP A 42 24.30 -6.56 -2.49
C ASP A 42 23.47 -5.30 -2.81
N VAL A 43 22.37 -5.07 -2.08
CA VAL A 43 21.50 -3.89 -2.23
C VAL A 43 22.13 -2.66 -1.58
N ALA A 44 22.66 -2.78 -0.38
CA ALA A 44 23.34 -1.70 0.33
C ALA A 44 24.53 -1.17 -0.48
N GLY A 45 25.31 -2.06 -1.10
CA GLY A 45 26.44 -1.68 -1.96
C GLY A 45 26.08 -0.93 -3.25
N VAL A 46 24.80 -0.67 -3.53
CA VAL A 46 24.36 0.14 -4.69
C VAL A 46 24.36 1.64 -4.39
N SER A 47 24.26 2.06 -3.11
CA SER A 47 24.14 3.47 -2.73
C SER A 47 24.86 3.76 -1.42
N ASP A 48 25.58 4.88 -1.35
CA ASP A 48 26.24 5.34 -0.12
C ASP A 48 25.23 5.73 0.98
N ASN A 49 23.96 5.96 0.60
CA ASN A 49 22.86 6.25 1.54
C ASN A 49 22.28 4.98 2.18
N ILE A 50 22.79 3.77 1.87
CA ILE A 50 22.29 2.52 2.45
C ILE A 50 23.44 1.79 3.11
N GLN A 51 23.26 1.44 4.38
CA GLN A 51 24.23 0.62 5.12
C GLN A 51 23.56 -0.62 5.71
N LEU A 52 24.34 -1.67 5.89
CA LEU A 52 23.94 -2.91 6.57
C LEU A 52 24.64 -2.99 7.91
N GLU A 53 23.86 -3.12 8.98
CA GLU A 53 24.35 -3.32 10.35
C GLU A 53 23.85 -4.67 10.87
N GLU A 54 24.69 -5.39 11.61
CA GLU A 54 24.27 -6.58 12.36
C GLU A 54 24.20 -6.22 13.84
N ARG A 55 23.00 -6.34 14.43
CA ARG A 55 22.76 -5.96 15.82
C ARG A 55 21.77 -6.90 16.48
N ASP A 56 21.97 -7.22 17.76
CA ASP A 56 20.93 -7.84 18.56
C ASP A 56 19.90 -6.78 18.94
N THR A 57 18.67 -6.96 18.46
CA THR A 57 17.57 -6.03 18.70
C THR A 57 16.76 -6.36 19.96
N ASN A 58 17.25 -7.27 20.82
CA ASN A 58 16.64 -7.60 22.13
C ASN A 58 15.15 -7.96 22.04
N GLY A 59 14.77 -8.71 21.00
CA GLY A 59 13.40 -9.21 20.81
C GLY A 59 12.49 -8.32 19.97
N VAL A 60 12.97 -7.19 19.41
CA VAL A 60 12.22 -6.41 18.43
C VAL A 60 12.05 -7.19 17.12
N LEU A 61 13.13 -7.80 16.63
CA LEU A 61 13.10 -8.69 15.48
C LEU A 61 12.81 -10.13 15.90
N ARG A 62 11.94 -10.80 15.14
CA ARG A 62 11.47 -12.16 15.44
C ARG A 62 12.57 -13.21 15.45
N SER A 63 13.52 -13.12 14.52
CA SER A 63 14.54 -14.15 14.34
C SER A 63 15.79 -13.60 13.63
N SER A 64 16.83 -14.42 13.57
CA SER A 64 18.10 -14.13 12.87
C SER A 64 18.00 -14.04 11.34
N ILE A 65 16.83 -14.35 10.74
CA ILE A 65 16.49 -14.04 9.33
C ILE A 65 15.51 -12.88 9.20
N SER A 66 15.49 -12.01 10.19
CA SER A 66 14.65 -10.81 10.18
C SER A 66 15.54 -9.57 10.23
N PHE A 67 15.09 -8.49 9.60
CA PHE A 67 15.75 -7.20 9.64
C PHE A 67 14.72 -6.07 9.68
N LEU A 68 15.12 -4.92 10.22
CA LEU A 68 14.32 -3.69 10.24
C LEU A 68 15.00 -2.58 9.43
N LEU A 69 14.24 -1.54 9.14
CA LEU A 69 14.74 -0.33 8.50
C LEU A 69 14.81 0.80 9.52
N GLU A 70 15.95 1.46 9.60
CA GLU A 70 16.10 2.76 10.27
C GLU A 70 16.35 3.85 9.23
N ALA A 71 15.79 5.04 9.43
CA ALA A 71 16.06 6.23 8.63
C ALA A 71 16.70 7.31 9.50
N ASP A 72 17.92 7.73 9.15
CA ASP A 72 18.77 8.62 9.97
C ASP A 72 18.93 8.16 11.43
N GLY A 73 18.90 6.84 11.65
CA GLY A 73 19.03 6.21 12.98
C GLY A 73 17.71 6.07 13.75
N GLU A 74 16.58 6.48 13.18
CA GLU A 74 15.25 6.28 13.78
C GLU A 74 14.55 5.05 13.20
N ASP A 75 13.95 4.23 14.07
CA ASP A 75 13.16 3.07 13.65
C ASP A 75 11.93 3.50 12.85
N THR A 76 11.79 2.96 11.64
CA THR A 76 10.71 3.29 10.70
C THR A 76 9.41 2.53 10.95
N GLY A 77 9.41 1.55 11.85
CA GLY A 77 8.27 0.63 12.03
C GLY A 77 8.19 -0.48 10.97
N ILE A 78 9.05 -0.49 9.94
CA ILE A 78 9.07 -1.52 8.89
C ILE A 78 10.04 -2.65 9.24
N ARG A 79 9.60 -3.90 9.08
CA ARG A 79 10.37 -5.12 9.29
C ARG A 79 10.11 -6.14 8.19
N PHE A 80 11.12 -6.96 7.92
CA PHE A 80 11.04 -8.08 7.00
C PHE A 80 11.61 -9.31 7.68
N SER A 81 10.87 -10.40 7.60
CA SER A 81 11.18 -11.71 8.13
C SER A 81 11.25 -12.69 6.96
N GLY A 82 12.49 -12.94 6.51
CA GLY A 82 12.79 -13.68 5.29
C GLY A 82 13.54 -12.83 4.26
N ILE A 83 13.73 -13.38 3.06
CA ILE A 83 14.42 -12.70 1.96
C ILE A 83 13.36 -12.07 1.06
N PRO A 84 13.27 -10.73 0.96
CA PRO A 84 12.26 -10.05 0.14
C PRO A 84 12.63 -10.12 -1.34
N GLY A 85 12.64 -11.33 -1.89
CA GLY A 85 12.81 -11.61 -3.32
C GLY A 85 11.46 -11.72 -4.03
N GLY A 86 11.46 -12.34 -5.21
CA GLY A 86 10.24 -12.57 -5.98
C GLY A 86 9.46 -11.27 -6.23
N HIS A 87 8.15 -11.30 -5.99
CA HIS A 87 7.30 -10.11 -6.12
C HIS A 87 7.52 -9.07 -5.01
N GLU A 88 8.01 -9.49 -3.83
CA GLU A 88 8.26 -8.60 -2.69
C GLU A 88 9.54 -7.79 -2.83
N PHE A 89 10.37 -8.08 -3.84
CA PHE A 89 11.53 -7.25 -4.15
C PHE A 89 11.12 -5.79 -4.39
N ASN A 90 10.01 -5.57 -5.09
CA ASN A 90 9.49 -4.22 -5.32
C ASN A 90 8.99 -3.58 -4.02
N SER A 91 8.32 -4.34 -3.16
CA SER A 91 7.85 -3.87 -1.84
C SER A 91 9.01 -3.41 -0.96
N PHE A 92 10.11 -4.17 -0.97
CA PHE A 92 11.34 -3.81 -0.26
C PHE A 92 11.99 -2.54 -0.83
N VAL A 93 12.15 -2.44 -2.16
CA VAL A 93 12.71 -1.24 -2.79
C VAL A 93 11.89 0.01 -2.48
N LEU A 94 10.55 -0.09 -2.56
CA LEU A 94 9.67 1.03 -2.22
C LEU A 94 9.73 1.39 -0.73
N ALA A 95 9.87 0.41 0.17
CA ALA A 95 10.08 0.68 1.60
C ALA A 95 11.33 1.54 1.83
N LEU A 96 12.45 1.23 1.17
CA LEU A 96 13.68 2.03 1.25
C LEU A 96 13.47 3.45 0.70
N LEU A 97 12.85 3.57 -0.47
CA LEU A 97 12.62 4.87 -1.11
C LEU A 97 11.71 5.76 -0.26
N HIS A 98 10.60 5.22 0.24
CA HIS A 98 9.67 5.94 1.10
C HIS A 98 10.31 6.32 2.44
N ALA A 99 11.00 5.39 3.10
CA ALA A 99 11.73 5.68 4.34
C ALA A 99 12.80 6.77 4.13
N SER A 100 13.40 6.83 2.95
CA SER A 100 14.42 7.83 2.60
C SER A 100 13.88 9.21 2.24
N GLY A 101 12.55 9.41 2.23
CA GLY A 101 11.90 10.69 1.94
C GLY A 101 11.20 10.79 0.59
N THR A 102 11.12 9.72 -0.20
CA THR A 102 10.27 9.71 -1.40
C THR A 102 8.80 9.83 -0.99
N ALA A 103 8.04 10.67 -1.69
CA ALA A 103 6.63 10.89 -1.40
C ALA A 103 5.82 9.57 -1.45
N LEU A 104 5.00 9.36 -0.42
CA LEU A 104 4.11 8.21 -0.34
C LEU A 104 3.00 8.34 -1.38
N LYS A 105 2.54 7.20 -1.92
CA LYS A 105 1.42 7.14 -2.87
C LYS A 105 0.15 6.73 -2.12
N ILE A 106 -0.29 7.61 -1.24
CA ILE A 106 -1.46 7.38 -0.37
C ILE A 106 -2.31 8.64 -0.34
N ASP A 107 -3.63 8.48 -0.40
CA ASP A 107 -4.57 9.60 -0.36
C ASP A 107 -4.55 10.31 1.01
N ASP A 108 -4.74 11.63 1.00
CA ASP A 108 -4.65 12.48 2.19
C ASP A 108 -5.64 12.07 3.30
N SER A 109 -6.83 11.57 2.93
CA SER A 109 -7.82 11.05 3.88
C SER A 109 -7.31 9.82 4.61
N VAL A 110 -6.68 8.90 3.88
CA VAL A 110 -6.08 7.69 4.46
C VAL A 110 -4.88 8.07 5.32
N ALA A 111 -4.02 8.96 4.83
CA ALA A 111 -2.88 9.44 5.60
C ALA A 111 -3.32 10.09 6.93
N SER A 112 -4.40 10.88 6.90
CA SER A 112 -4.97 11.52 8.09
C SER A 112 -5.54 10.51 9.08
N LEU A 113 -6.24 9.49 8.58
CA LEU A 113 -6.76 8.39 9.39
C LEU A 113 -5.63 7.64 10.08
N VAL A 114 -4.62 7.22 9.31
CA VAL A 114 -3.48 6.46 9.82
C VAL A 114 -2.70 7.27 10.87
N LYS A 115 -2.47 8.57 10.64
CA LYS A 115 -1.87 9.48 11.63
C LYS A 115 -2.70 9.64 12.91
N GLY A 116 -4.01 9.39 12.83
CA GLY A 116 -4.94 9.46 13.96
C GLY A 116 -4.85 8.28 14.94
N VAL A 117 -4.21 7.18 14.54
CA VAL A 117 -4.09 5.97 15.36
C VAL A 117 -3.28 6.25 16.63
N LYS A 118 -3.87 5.92 17.78
CA LYS A 118 -3.26 6.13 19.11
C LYS A 118 -2.75 4.85 19.74
N ASP A 119 -3.40 3.73 19.45
CA ASP A 119 -3.04 2.43 19.97
C ASP A 119 -1.84 1.85 19.20
N GLU A 120 -1.06 1.00 19.86
CA GLU A 120 0.04 0.29 19.23
C GLU A 120 -0.52 -0.82 18.32
N LEU A 121 -0.23 -0.73 17.02
CA LEU A 121 -0.70 -1.66 16.00
C LEU A 121 0.49 -2.41 15.39
N LYS A 122 0.53 -3.73 15.59
CA LYS A 122 1.55 -4.63 15.05
C LYS A 122 0.95 -5.46 13.93
N PHE A 123 1.17 -5.02 12.69
CA PHE A 123 0.75 -5.76 11.52
C PHE A 123 1.79 -6.81 11.13
N GLU A 124 1.33 -8.03 10.91
CA GLU A 124 2.13 -9.12 10.34
C GLU A 124 1.47 -9.57 9.04
N VAL A 125 2.23 -9.64 7.94
CA VAL A 125 1.73 -10.03 6.63
C VAL A 125 2.45 -11.28 6.16
N PHE A 126 1.74 -12.40 6.12
CA PHE A 126 2.26 -13.65 5.57
C PHE A 126 2.13 -13.63 4.05
N ILE A 127 3.26 -13.88 3.39
CA ILE A 127 3.39 -13.88 1.94
C ILE A 127 4.00 -15.19 1.45
N SER A 128 3.93 -15.38 0.14
CA SER A 128 4.82 -16.30 -0.59
C SER A 128 5.51 -15.52 -1.70
N LEU A 129 6.75 -15.88 -2.05
CA LEU A 129 7.51 -15.15 -3.07
C LEU A 129 6.87 -15.17 -4.47
N SER A 130 5.97 -16.13 -4.72
CA SER A 130 5.20 -16.27 -5.96
C SER A 130 3.83 -15.57 -5.94
N CYS A 131 3.44 -14.98 -4.81
CA CYS A 131 2.17 -14.29 -4.66
C CYS A 131 2.17 -12.95 -5.42
N HIS A 132 1.26 -12.79 -6.38
CA HIS A 132 1.14 -11.56 -7.17
C HIS A 132 0.38 -10.42 -6.46
N ASN A 133 -0.46 -10.75 -5.46
CA ASN A 133 -1.31 -9.77 -4.76
C ASN A 133 -0.73 -9.31 -3.41
N CYS A 134 0.25 -10.05 -2.88
CA CYS A 134 0.88 -9.74 -1.60
C CYS A 134 1.62 -8.38 -1.58
N PRO A 135 2.28 -7.96 -2.69
CA PRO A 135 3.00 -6.69 -2.68
C PRO A 135 2.14 -5.48 -2.37
N ASP A 136 0.89 -5.43 -2.84
CA ASP A 136 -0.01 -4.29 -2.62
C ASP A 136 -0.32 -4.11 -1.13
N VAL A 137 -0.51 -5.22 -0.40
CA VAL A 137 -0.77 -5.25 1.05
C VAL A 137 0.47 -4.85 1.84
N VAL A 138 1.63 -5.44 1.51
CA VAL A 138 2.90 -5.13 2.17
C VAL A 138 3.27 -3.66 1.96
N GLN A 139 3.12 -3.14 0.74
CA GLN A 139 3.40 -1.74 0.42
C GLN A 139 2.45 -0.78 1.12
N ALA A 140 1.16 -1.12 1.25
CA ALA A 140 0.22 -0.30 2.00
C ALA A 140 0.60 -0.22 3.49
N LEU A 141 0.87 -1.35 4.13
CA LEU A 141 1.19 -1.40 5.56
C LEU A 141 2.57 -0.81 5.89
N ASN A 142 3.54 -0.91 4.98
CA ASN A 142 4.81 -0.20 5.10
C ASN A 142 4.62 1.33 5.09
N GLN A 143 3.73 1.83 4.24
CA GLN A 143 3.38 3.26 4.24
C GLN A 143 2.67 3.65 5.54
N PHE A 144 1.86 2.77 6.13
CA PHE A 144 1.20 3.05 7.41
C PHE A 144 2.21 3.21 8.55
N ALA A 145 3.21 2.32 8.62
CA ALA A 145 4.29 2.40 9.59
C ALA A 145 5.09 3.70 9.47
N LEU A 146 5.37 4.16 8.25
CA LEU A 146 6.06 5.44 8.02
C LEU A 146 5.23 6.68 8.38
N LEU A 147 3.91 6.55 8.40
CA LEU A 147 3.00 7.66 8.71
C LEU A 147 2.73 7.82 10.21
N ASN A 148 2.87 6.75 11.00
CA ASN A 148 2.54 6.77 12.41
C ASN A 148 3.48 5.86 13.22
N PRO A 149 4.23 6.41 14.21
CA PRO A 149 5.18 5.64 15.01
C PRO A 149 4.55 4.56 15.91
N ASN A 150 3.23 4.60 16.13
CA ASN A 150 2.51 3.55 16.86
C ASN A 150 2.23 2.32 15.98
N ILE A 151 2.51 2.38 14.67
CA ILE A 151 2.23 1.32 13.72
C ILE A 151 3.54 0.68 13.30
N SER A 152 3.59 -0.65 13.37
CA SER A 152 4.66 -1.44 12.79
C SER A 152 4.10 -2.44 11.79
N SER A 153 4.90 -2.77 10.77
CA SER A 153 4.56 -3.76 9.76
C SER A 153 5.71 -4.75 9.59
N GLU A 154 5.41 -6.04 9.65
CA GLU A 154 6.33 -7.14 9.41
C GLU A 154 5.86 -7.97 8.21
N MET A 155 6.64 -7.98 7.12
CA MET A 155 6.46 -8.97 6.04
C MET A 155 7.07 -10.30 6.47
N ILE A 156 6.33 -11.40 6.40
CA ILE A 156 6.78 -12.75 6.80
C ILE A 156 6.71 -13.69 5.60
N ASP A 157 7.86 -14.21 5.16
CA ASP A 157 7.92 -15.26 4.14
C ASP A 157 7.47 -16.60 4.73
N GLY A 158 6.25 -17.03 4.39
CA GLY A 158 5.69 -18.30 4.88
C GLY A 158 6.51 -19.52 4.47
N GLY A 159 7.31 -19.43 3.40
CA GLY A 159 8.22 -20.50 2.99
C GLY A 159 9.36 -20.75 3.98
N LEU A 160 9.76 -19.73 4.73
CA LEU A 160 10.82 -19.77 5.75
C LEU A 160 10.27 -19.92 7.17
N TYR A 161 8.99 -19.59 7.38
CA TYR A 161 8.31 -19.64 8.69
C TYR A 161 7.15 -20.65 8.70
N GLN A 162 7.40 -21.88 8.22
CA GLN A 162 6.37 -22.92 8.06
C GLN A 162 5.68 -23.29 9.38
N SER A 163 6.42 -23.35 10.49
CA SER A 163 5.83 -23.65 11.80
C SER A 163 4.80 -22.59 12.23
N LEU A 164 5.04 -21.32 11.89
CA LEU A 164 4.12 -20.23 12.20
C LEU A 164 2.90 -20.23 11.28
N VAL A 165 3.08 -20.62 10.01
CA VAL A 165 1.99 -20.85 9.05
C VAL A 165 1.07 -21.97 9.54
N GLU A 166 1.64 -23.08 10.03
CA GLU A 166 0.90 -24.20 10.60
C GLU A 166 0.19 -23.83 11.91
N GLU A 167 0.89 -23.16 12.84
CA GLU A 167 0.33 -22.72 14.12
C GLU A 167 -0.90 -21.81 13.95
N ARG A 168 -0.87 -20.95 12.93
CA ARG A 168 -1.93 -19.97 12.67
C ARG A 168 -2.96 -20.43 11.64
N ASP A 169 -2.89 -21.70 11.20
CA ASP A 169 -3.77 -22.31 10.20
C ASP A 169 -3.92 -21.46 8.91
N ILE A 170 -2.80 -20.97 8.39
CA ILE A 170 -2.80 -20.08 7.22
C ILE A 170 -2.95 -20.91 5.94
N GLN A 171 -4.16 -20.87 5.37
CA GLN A 171 -4.51 -21.60 4.14
C GLN A 171 -4.26 -20.81 2.84
N GLY A 172 -3.97 -19.51 2.93
CA GLY A 172 -3.78 -18.64 1.77
C GLY A 172 -3.09 -17.33 2.10
N VAL A 173 -2.49 -16.72 1.08
CA VAL A 173 -1.74 -15.46 1.18
C VAL A 173 -2.25 -14.43 0.15
N PRO A 174 -2.19 -13.10 0.43
CA PRO A 174 -1.73 -12.51 1.69
C PRO A 174 -2.67 -12.81 2.86
N SER A 175 -2.09 -13.03 4.04
CA SER A 175 -2.82 -13.16 5.30
C SER A 175 -2.25 -12.15 6.29
N VAL A 176 -3.10 -11.25 6.77
CA VAL A 176 -2.74 -10.12 7.63
C VAL A 176 -3.23 -10.41 9.04
N TYR A 177 -2.33 -10.29 10.00
CA TYR A 177 -2.63 -10.32 11.42
C TYR A 177 -2.38 -8.94 12.02
N LEU A 178 -3.18 -8.59 13.01
CA LEU A 178 -3.02 -7.38 13.81
C LEU A 178 -2.95 -7.79 15.27
N ASN A 179 -1.84 -7.47 15.94
CA ASN A 179 -1.62 -7.78 17.35
C ASN A 179 -1.83 -9.29 17.68
N GLY A 180 -1.48 -10.17 16.73
CA GLY A 180 -1.60 -11.63 16.86
C GLY A 180 -2.95 -12.21 16.45
N GLU A 181 -3.96 -11.39 16.16
CA GLU A 181 -5.29 -11.84 15.70
C GLU A 181 -5.43 -11.70 14.18
N LEU A 182 -6.22 -12.58 13.56
CA LEU A 182 -6.47 -12.52 12.12
C LEU A 182 -7.24 -11.23 11.78
N PHE A 183 -6.67 -10.41 10.91
CA PHE A 183 -7.22 -9.10 10.54
C PHE A 183 -7.84 -9.11 9.14
N ALA A 184 -7.13 -9.67 8.15
CA ALA A 184 -7.63 -9.78 6.79
C ALA A 184 -6.98 -10.97 6.06
N ASN A 185 -7.71 -11.62 5.16
CA ASN A 185 -7.18 -12.69 4.32
C ASN A 185 -7.77 -12.65 2.90
N GLY A 186 -7.04 -13.21 1.93
CA GLY A 186 -7.50 -13.35 0.55
C GLY A 186 -7.15 -12.16 -0.35
N LYS A 187 -8.07 -11.76 -1.24
CA LYS A 187 -7.90 -10.56 -2.10
C LYS A 187 -8.04 -9.30 -1.26
N VAL A 188 -7.00 -9.01 -0.49
CA VAL A 188 -6.87 -7.81 0.33
C VAL A 188 -6.17 -6.74 -0.50
N ASP A 189 -6.76 -5.55 -0.54
CA ASP A 189 -6.15 -4.33 -1.07
C ASP A 189 -6.10 -3.24 0.03
N ALA A 190 -5.53 -2.09 -0.29
CA ALA A 190 -5.41 -0.98 0.64
C ALA A 190 -6.78 -0.52 1.19
N ALA A 191 -7.83 -0.50 0.36
CA ALA A 191 -9.17 -0.11 0.77
C ALA A 191 -9.74 -1.07 1.83
N THR A 192 -9.58 -2.37 1.61
CA THR A 192 -9.99 -3.42 2.56
C THR A 192 -9.28 -3.24 3.90
N LEU A 193 -7.98 -2.92 3.91
CA LEU A 193 -7.23 -2.68 5.15
C LEU A 193 -7.76 -1.48 5.92
N ILE A 194 -8.14 -0.40 5.21
CA ILE A 194 -8.69 0.81 5.82
C ILE A 194 -10.06 0.53 6.43
N ASP A 195 -10.93 -0.17 5.71
CA ASP A 195 -12.26 -0.56 6.22
C ASP A 195 -12.13 -1.39 7.49
N ARG A 196 -11.23 -2.38 7.50
CA ARG A 196 -10.94 -3.19 8.69
C ARG A 196 -10.36 -2.37 9.83
N LEU A 197 -9.50 -1.37 9.54
CA LEU A 197 -8.94 -0.50 10.56
C LEU A 197 -10.03 0.40 11.19
N LEU A 198 -10.99 0.86 10.39
CA LEU A 198 -12.17 1.61 10.86
C LEU A 198 -13.17 0.74 11.64
N GLU A 199 -13.24 -0.56 11.36
CA GLU A 199 -13.99 -1.53 12.17
C GLU A 199 -13.29 -1.78 13.52
N PHE A 200 -11.96 -1.90 13.49
CA PHE A 200 -11.12 -2.12 14.67
C PHE A 200 -11.14 -0.91 15.63
N ASP A 201 -10.97 0.29 15.10
CA ASP A 201 -11.10 1.54 15.85
C ASP A 201 -12.11 2.49 15.19
N PRO A 202 -13.40 2.40 15.60
CA PRO A 202 -14.45 3.28 15.09
C PRO A 202 -14.21 4.76 15.38
N SER A 203 -13.36 5.12 16.35
CA SER A 203 -13.07 6.52 16.67
C SER A 203 -12.30 7.24 15.55
N LEU A 204 -11.60 6.48 14.71
CA LEU A 204 -10.90 7.00 13.53
C LEU A 204 -11.87 7.60 12.49
N LYS A 205 -13.15 7.20 12.49
CA LYS A 205 -14.18 7.81 11.64
C LYS A 205 -14.37 9.30 11.93
N GLU A 206 -14.18 9.71 13.19
CA GLU A 206 -14.31 11.11 13.60
C GLU A 206 -13.08 11.95 13.21
N VAL A 207 -11.88 11.34 13.18
CA VAL A 207 -10.63 11.95 12.70
C VAL A 207 -10.69 12.19 11.19
N ASN A 208 -11.39 11.31 10.48
CA ASN A 208 -11.58 11.37 9.04
C ASN A 208 -12.80 12.21 8.60
N LYS A 209 -13.18 13.22 9.39
CA LYS A 209 -13.89 14.37 8.82
C LYS A 209 -12.89 15.07 7.91
N GLY A 210 -12.74 14.55 6.68
CA GLY A 210 -12.08 15.26 5.59
C GLY A 210 -12.64 16.68 5.49
N GLN A 211 -12.03 17.53 4.65
CA GLN A 211 -12.60 18.85 4.38
C GLN A 211 -14.10 18.69 4.19
N SER A 212 -14.89 19.32 5.08
CA SER A 212 -16.33 19.41 4.87
C SER A 212 -16.46 20.00 3.47
N LEU A 213 -17.00 19.20 2.55
CA LEU A 213 -17.33 19.75 1.25
C LEU A 213 -18.22 20.97 1.51
N PRO A 214 -18.01 22.07 0.78
CA PRO A 214 -18.91 23.20 0.89
C PRO A 214 -20.33 22.69 0.69
N LEU A 215 -21.32 23.30 1.38
CA LEU A 215 -22.71 22.89 1.27
C LEU A 215 -23.09 22.73 -0.21
N GLN A 216 -23.44 21.50 -0.58
CA GLN A 216 -23.84 21.14 -1.94
C GLN A 216 -25.36 21.25 -2.06
N ASP A 217 -25.82 21.72 -3.21
CA ASP A 217 -27.24 21.70 -3.53
C ASP A 217 -27.66 20.28 -3.93
N VAL A 218 -26.75 19.51 -4.55
CA VAL A 218 -26.98 18.12 -4.97
C VAL A 218 -25.74 17.25 -4.71
N THR A 219 -25.94 16.13 -4.04
CA THR A 219 -24.93 15.07 -3.93
C THR A 219 -25.39 13.83 -4.70
N VAL A 220 -24.59 13.40 -5.66
CA VAL A 220 -24.82 12.20 -6.48
C VAL A 220 -23.94 11.07 -5.95
N ILE A 221 -24.54 9.93 -5.60
CA ILE A 221 -23.81 8.75 -5.13
C ILE A 221 -23.67 7.75 -6.28
N GLY A 222 -22.43 7.55 -6.75
CA GLY A 222 -22.03 6.64 -7.81
C GLY A 222 -21.49 7.36 -9.05
N GLY A 223 -20.32 6.91 -9.54
CA GLY A 223 -19.59 7.52 -10.68
C GLY A 223 -19.85 6.85 -12.04
N GLY A 224 -20.89 6.03 -12.16
CA GLY A 224 -21.27 5.41 -13.42
C GLY A 224 -22.05 6.36 -14.35
N PRO A 225 -22.49 5.90 -15.53
CA PRO A 225 -23.19 6.73 -16.52
C PRO A 225 -24.42 7.46 -15.96
N ALA A 226 -25.18 6.80 -15.08
CA ALA A 226 -26.35 7.41 -14.43
C ALA A 226 -25.95 8.61 -13.53
N GLY A 227 -24.91 8.44 -12.72
CA GLY A 227 -24.44 9.49 -11.81
C GLY A 227 -23.80 10.65 -12.55
N VAL A 228 -22.95 10.37 -13.54
CA VAL A 228 -22.35 11.42 -14.37
C VAL A 228 -23.42 12.23 -15.11
N SER A 229 -24.44 11.56 -15.66
CA SER A 229 -25.57 12.24 -16.30
C SER A 229 -26.34 13.14 -15.30
N ALA A 230 -26.70 12.61 -14.12
CA ALA A 230 -27.37 13.40 -13.10
C ALA A 230 -26.55 14.63 -12.66
N ALA A 231 -25.24 14.46 -12.52
CA ALA A 231 -24.33 15.51 -12.11
C ALA A 231 -24.24 16.64 -13.16
N ILE A 232 -24.04 16.27 -14.43
CA ILE A 232 -24.00 17.23 -15.55
C ILE A 232 -25.31 18.03 -15.62
N TYR A 233 -26.45 17.36 -15.56
CA TYR A 233 -27.75 18.05 -15.63
C TYR A 233 -28.00 18.97 -14.45
N SER A 234 -27.55 18.59 -13.25
CA SER A 234 -27.66 19.41 -12.04
C SER A 234 -26.75 20.64 -12.13
N ALA A 235 -25.49 20.46 -12.55
CA ALA A 235 -24.52 21.56 -12.69
C ALA A 235 -24.93 22.55 -13.79
N ARG A 236 -25.56 22.08 -14.87
CA ARG A 236 -26.16 22.93 -15.92
C ARG A 236 -27.27 23.86 -15.41
N LYS A 237 -27.84 23.59 -14.23
CA LYS A 237 -28.80 24.47 -13.55
C LYS A 237 -28.13 25.46 -12.58
N GLY A 238 -26.81 25.49 -12.54
CA GLY A 238 -26.02 26.37 -11.66
C GLY A 238 -25.99 25.91 -10.21
N LEU A 239 -26.35 24.65 -9.95
CA LEU A 239 -26.29 24.04 -8.62
C LEU A 239 -24.86 23.65 -8.28
N LYS A 240 -24.50 23.70 -7.00
CA LYS A 240 -23.27 23.11 -6.48
C LYS A 240 -23.45 21.60 -6.39
N VAL A 241 -22.65 20.87 -7.16
CA VAL A 241 -22.80 19.41 -7.31
C VAL A 241 -21.53 18.70 -6.87
N THR A 242 -21.71 17.66 -6.06
CA THR A 242 -20.68 16.66 -5.80
C THR A 242 -21.12 15.29 -6.30
N VAL A 243 -20.21 14.57 -6.93
CA VAL A 243 -20.32 13.15 -7.21
C VAL A 243 -19.42 12.40 -6.24
N VAL A 244 -19.96 11.46 -5.47
CA VAL A 244 -19.17 10.57 -4.61
C VAL A 244 -19.17 9.20 -5.27
N ALA A 245 -17.99 8.67 -5.61
CA ALA A 245 -17.87 7.41 -6.31
C ALA A 245 -16.68 6.59 -5.82
N ASP A 246 -16.93 5.33 -5.50
CA ASP A 246 -15.86 4.32 -5.32
C ASP A 246 -15.05 4.16 -6.62
N ARG A 247 -15.75 4.06 -7.75
CA ARG A 247 -15.13 3.90 -9.07
C ARG A 247 -15.79 4.74 -10.15
N PHE A 248 -15.04 5.69 -10.72
CA PHE A 248 -15.51 6.47 -11.87
C PHE A 248 -15.65 5.60 -13.13
N GLY A 249 -16.74 5.79 -13.86
CA GLY A 249 -17.17 4.97 -14.99
C GLY A 249 -18.04 3.76 -14.61
N GLY A 250 -18.01 3.31 -13.35
CA GLY A 250 -18.78 2.15 -12.90
C GLY A 250 -18.55 0.90 -13.75
N GLN A 251 -19.61 0.12 -13.98
CA GLN A 251 -19.59 -1.14 -14.73
C GLN A 251 -19.05 -1.02 -16.16
N VAL A 252 -19.33 0.09 -16.85
CA VAL A 252 -18.95 0.22 -18.26
C VAL A 252 -17.44 0.31 -18.44
N LYS A 253 -16.67 0.68 -17.40
CA LYS A 253 -15.20 0.79 -17.47
C LYS A 253 -14.51 -0.53 -17.88
N ASP A 254 -15.09 -1.67 -17.53
CA ASP A 254 -14.55 -3.01 -17.86
C ASP A 254 -15.12 -3.62 -19.14
N THR A 255 -15.99 -2.90 -19.85
CA THR A 255 -16.69 -3.44 -21.02
C THR A 255 -15.84 -3.29 -22.28
N MET A 256 -15.53 -4.40 -22.94
CA MET A 256 -14.64 -4.41 -24.11
C MET A 256 -15.27 -3.80 -25.38
N GLY A 257 -16.58 -3.95 -25.57
CA GLY A 257 -17.29 -3.42 -26.74
C GLY A 257 -18.73 -3.05 -26.41
N ILE A 258 -19.16 -1.89 -26.89
CA ILE A 258 -20.49 -1.32 -26.66
C ILE A 258 -21.05 -0.90 -28.02
N GLU A 259 -22.18 -1.50 -28.43
CA GLU A 259 -22.80 -1.31 -29.76
C GLU A 259 -24.28 -0.90 -29.66
N ASN A 260 -24.74 -0.61 -28.44
CA ASN A 260 -26.12 -0.27 -28.11
C ASN A 260 -26.25 1.11 -27.44
N LEU A 261 -25.22 1.95 -27.54
CA LEU A 261 -25.29 3.35 -27.13
C LEU A 261 -25.92 4.15 -28.27
N ILE A 262 -27.16 4.63 -28.08
CA ILE A 262 -27.87 5.39 -29.11
C ILE A 262 -27.01 6.54 -29.63
N SER A 263 -26.97 6.73 -30.95
CA SER A 263 -26.12 7.66 -31.71
C SER A 263 -24.62 7.30 -31.84
N VAL A 264 -24.14 6.27 -31.15
CA VAL A 264 -22.76 5.78 -31.26
C VAL A 264 -22.77 4.31 -31.70
N PRO A 265 -22.51 4.03 -32.99
CA PRO A 265 -22.62 2.67 -33.53
C PRO A 265 -21.70 1.64 -32.85
N LYS A 266 -20.51 2.07 -32.41
CA LYS A 266 -19.54 1.23 -31.69
C LYS A 266 -18.60 2.09 -30.86
N THR A 267 -18.33 1.66 -29.63
CA THR A 267 -17.31 2.25 -28.73
C THR A 267 -16.80 1.18 -27.75
N THR A 268 -15.89 1.56 -26.85
CA THR A 268 -15.37 0.71 -25.77
C THR A 268 -15.66 1.33 -24.41
N GLY A 269 -15.57 0.51 -23.36
CA GLY A 269 -15.71 0.97 -21.97
C GLY A 269 -14.76 2.10 -21.60
N PRO A 270 -13.43 1.95 -21.79
CA PRO A 270 -12.47 3.00 -21.52
C PRO A 270 -12.73 4.30 -22.30
N GLU A 271 -13.10 4.19 -23.59
CA GLU A 271 -13.42 5.34 -24.43
C GLU A 271 -14.67 6.07 -23.94
N LEU A 272 -15.76 5.35 -23.65
CA LEU A 272 -16.98 5.92 -23.11
C LEU A 272 -16.74 6.62 -21.76
N VAL A 273 -15.96 6.00 -20.86
CA VAL A 273 -15.62 6.60 -19.57
C VAL A 273 -14.77 7.86 -19.75
N GLY A 274 -13.86 7.88 -20.73
CA GLY A 274 -13.12 9.07 -21.12
C GLY A 274 -14.05 10.21 -21.56
N ASN A 275 -14.99 9.92 -22.47
CA ASN A 275 -15.97 10.91 -22.95
C ASN A 275 -16.87 11.45 -21.82
N LEU A 276 -17.27 10.58 -20.89
CA LEU A 276 -18.03 10.97 -19.69
C LEU A 276 -17.23 11.90 -18.78
N ALA A 277 -15.94 11.59 -18.56
CA ALA A 277 -15.06 12.44 -17.77
C ALA A 277 -14.83 13.80 -18.44
N GLU A 278 -14.64 13.83 -19.77
CA GLU A 278 -14.47 15.07 -20.52
C GLU A 278 -15.71 15.97 -20.43
N HIS A 279 -16.91 15.44 -20.67
CA HIS A 279 -18.13 16.24 -20.57
C HIS A 279 -18.41 16.73 -19.14
N MET A 280 -18.01 15.96 -18.11
CA MET A 280 -18.14 16.40 -16.72
C MET A 280 -17.20 17.58 -16.39
N LYS A 281 -16.01 17.64 -17.01
CA LYS A 281 -15.04 18.74 -16.82
C LYS A 281 -15.50 20.09 -17.38
N ASP A 282 -16.51 20.10 -18.25
CA ASP A 282 -17.12 21.34 -18.75
C ASP A 282 -17.86 22.13 -17.66
N TYR A 283 -18.05 21.53 -16.48
CA TYR A 283 -18.80 22.11 -15.36
C TYR A 283 -18.00 22.04 -14.06
N ASP A 284 -18.33 22.94 -13.13
CA ASP A 284 -17.78 22.95 -11.77
C ASP A 284 -18.46 21.87 -10.92
N ILE A 285 -18.04 20.61 -11.13
CA ILE A 285 -18.52 19.42 -10.42
C ILE A 285 -17.36 18.89 -9.59
N THR A 286 -17.58 18.77 -8.27
CA THR A 286 -16.64 18.08 -7.39
C THR A 286 -16.81 16.57 -7.55
N LEU A 287 -15.73 15.82 -7.76
CA LEU A 287 -15.69 14.35 -7.77
C LEU A 287 -14.86 13.85 -6.58
#